data_AF-A0A534JES3-F1
#
_entry.id   AF-A0A534JES3-F1
#
_cell.length_a   1.000
_cell.length_b   1.000
_cell.length_c   1.000
_cell.angle_alpha   90.00
_cell.angle_beta   90.00
_cell.angle_gamma   90.00
#
_symmetry.space_group_name_H-M   'P 1'
#
loop_
_entity.id
_entity.type
_entity.pdbx_description
1 polymer ?
#
loop_
_entity_poly.entity_id
_entity_poly.type
_entity_poly.pdbx_seq_one_letter_code
_entity_poly.pdbx_strand_id
1 'polypeptide(L)'
;MEEALVVVFVGVVIALSMVGIIGAYAARYKRVPPGHAMVVYGRRFAGGRGYVVILGGGKFIMPIIESFKFLSFEPFEIDLLVEDVVSNVLGPDRDVRRLQVSVEAQAMISQDPERLQQSAAQLLHKTHDEIKRIVEKTIEGHTRGVLATEPRPEMNLEKVAEKIRGPADADLANLGIEVRSLLLKIRDTAAMRGTPDTALDSLVRELQQLDIRMRHVEEKLGISASGSLP
;
A
#
# COMPACT_ATOMS: atom_id res chain seq x y z
N MET A 1 66.10 21.85 30.74
CA MET A 1 64.72 22.27 30.40
C MET A 1 64.19 21.54 29.17
N GLU A 2 65.03 21.29 28.15
CA GLU A 2 64.62 20.60 26.92
C GLU A 2 64.12 19.16 27.16
N GLU A 3 64.78 18.37 28.02
CA GLU A 3 64.34 16.99 28.31
C GLU A 3 62.94 16.93 28.96
N ALA A 4 62.65 17.84 29.89
CA ALA A 4 61.33 17.93 30.52
C ALA A 4 60.23 18.29 29.50
N LEU A 5 60.54 19.17 28.55
CA LEU A 5 59.62 19.56 27.49
C LEU A 5 59.32 18.38 26.54
N VAL A 6 60.34 17.56 26.22
CA VAL A 6 60.19 16.36 25.39
C VAL A 6 59.32 15.30 26.07
N VAL A 7 59.54 15.04 27.36
CA VAL A 7 58.73 14.07 28.13
C VAL A 7 57.26 14.48 28.20
N VAL A 8 57.00 15.77 28.45
CA VAL A 8 55.62 16.31 28.46
C VAL A 8 54.98 16.21 27.08
N PHE A 9 55.71 16.54 26.00
CA PHE A 9 55.19 16.43 24.64
C PHE A 9 54.82 14.99 24.26
N VAL A 10 55.70 14.03 24.54
CA VAL A 10 55.43 12.60 24.29
C VAL A 10 54.22 12.11 25.09
N GLY A 11 54.12 12.50 26.37
CA GLY A 11 52.97 12.18 27.20
C GLY A 11 51.65 12.70 26.63
N VAL A 12 51.63 13.95 26.14
CA VAL A 12 50.46 14.55 25.50
C VAL A 12 50.09 13.84 24.20
N VAL A 13 51.07 13.49 23.36
CA VAL A 13 50.83 12.75 22.10
C VAL A 13 50.23 11.37 22.37
N ILE A 14 50.75 10.64 23.36
CA ILE A 14 50.21 9.33 23.76
C ILE A 14 48.79 9.47 24.31
N ALA A 15 48.53 10.47 25.16
CA ALA A 15 47.20 10.72 25.69
C ALA A 15 46.19 11.07 24.58
N LEU A 16 46.55 11.95 23.65
CA LEU A 16 45.69 12.33 22.52
C LEU A 16 45.42 11.16 21.56
N SER A 17 46.44 10.36 21.26
CA SER A 17 46.28 9.17 20.41
C SER A 17 45.41 8.11 21.10
N MET A 18 45.55 7.90 22.41
CA MET A 18 44.68 6.99 23.16
C MET A 18 43.21 7.45 23.17
N VAL A 19 42.97 8.74 23.39
CA VAL A 19 41.61 9.32 23.30
C VAL A 19 41.06 9.20 21.87
N GLY A 20 41.88 9.45 20.85
CA GLY A 20 41.50 9.30 19.45
C GLY A 20 41.12 7.86 19.08
N ILE A 21 41.87 6.86 19.57
CA ILE A 21 41.56 5.44 19.37
C ILE A 21 40.26 5.07 20.08
N ILE A 22 40.08 5.47 21.34
CA ILE A 22 38.84 5.19 22.09
C ILE A 22 37.64 5.82 21.38
N GLY A 23 37.75 7.07 20.93
CA GLY A 23 36.72 7.74 20.14
C GLY A 23 36.41 7.02 18.83
N ALA A 24 37.44 6.55 18.11
CA ALA A 24 37.27 5.77 16.88
C ALA A 24 36.60 4.42 17.11
N TYR A 25 36.91 3.73 18.22
CA TYR A 25 36.25 2.49 18.61
C TYR A 25 34.80 2.72 19.03
N ALA A 26 34.52 3.76 19.82
CA ALA A 26 33.18 4.13 20.25
C ALA A 26 32.29 4.51 19.07
N ALA A 27 32.80 5.27 18.09
CA ALA A 27 32.07 5.65 16.89
C ALA A 27 31.65 4.46 16.00
N ARG A 28 32.37 3.33 16.12
CA ARG A 28 32.14 2.10 15.33
C ARG A 28 31.20 1.10 16.00
N TYR A 29 30.85 1.30 17.27
CA TYR A 29 29.83 0.50 17.93
C TYR A 29 28.44 1.06 17.59
N LYS A 30 27.70 0.35 16.73
CA LYS A 30 26.34 0.74 16.34
C LYS A 30 25.32 -0.10 17.13
N ARG A 31 24.38 0.61 17.75
CA ARG A 31 23.25 0.02 18.47
C ARG A 31 22.03 0.02 17.55
N VAL A 32 21.28 -1.07 17.58
CA VAL A 32 20.05 -1.22 16.80
C VAL A 32 18.91 -0.55 17.58
N PRO A 33 18.20 0.42 16.98
CA PRO A 33 17.01 1.00 17.59
C PRO A 33 15.92 -0.05 17.84
N PRO A 34 15.03 0.15 18.83
CA PRO A 34 13.84 -0.69 18.94
C PRO A 34 12.99 -0.58 17.66
N GLY A 35 12.30 -1.67 17.31
CA GLY A 35 11.49 -1.71 16.08
C GLY A 35 12.31 -1.74 14.78
N HIS A 36 13.63 -1.98 14.85
CA HIS A 36 14.48 -2.13 13.67
C HIS A 36 15.33 -3.41 13.74
N ALA A 37 15.66 -3.95 12.58
CA ALA A 37 16.73 -4.93 12.41
C ALA A 37 17.94 -4.28 11.73
N MET A 38 19.13 -4.71 12.11
CA MET A 38 20.36 -4.32 11.42
C MET A 38 20.85 -5.46 10.55
N VAL A 39 21.00 -5.17 9.27
CA VAL A 39 21.58 -6.08 8.28
C VAL A 39 23.00 -5.59 8.00
N VAL A 40 23.98 -6.42 8.34
CA VAL A 40 25.40 -6.17 8.09
C VAL A 40 25.85 -7.02 6.92
N TYR A 41 26.44 -6.40 5.89
CA TYR A 41 26.86 -7.04 4.65
C TYR A 41 28.24 -6.55 4.20
N GLY A 42 28.88 -7.24 3.26
CA GLY A 42 30.17 -6.84 2.68
C GLY A 42 31.33 -7.80 2.96
N ARG A 43 31.23 -8.61 4.02
CA ARG A 43 32.13 -9.74 4.27
C ARG A 43 31.38 -11.06 4.10
N ARG A 44 32.07 -12.12 3.67
CA ARG A 44 31.56 -13.48 3.83
C ARG A 44 31.47 -13.81 5.31
N PHE A 45 30.25 -13.88 5.83
CA PHE A 45 30.00 -14.31 7.19
C PHE A 45 29.96 -15.85 7.26
N ALA A 46 30.14 -16.39 8.47
CA ALA A 46 30.08 -17.83 8.69
C ALA A 46 28.74 -18.41 8.20
N GLY A 47 28.79 -19.46 7.36
CA GLY A 47 27.61 -20.04 6.71
C GLY A 47 27.40 -19.63 5.24
N GLY A 48 28.41 -19.06 4.58
CA GLY A 48 28.40 -18.82 3.12
C GLY A 48 27.54 -17.63 2.66
N ARG A 49 26.79 -17.02 3.58
CA ARG A 49 25.94 -15.85 3.30
C ARG A 49 26.77 -14.56 3.36
N GLY A 50 26.54 -13.67 2.39
CA GLY A 50 27.21 -12.36 2.29
C GLY A 50 26.67 -11.30 3.26
N TYR A 51 25.71 -11.65 4.12
CA TYR A 51 25.09 -10.76 5.08
C TYR A 51 24.69 -11.51 6.36
N VAL A 52 24.57 -10.78 7.47
CA VAL A 52 24.05 -11.24 8.77
C VAL A 52 22.99 -10.26 9.24
N VAL A 53 21.86 -10.81 9.67
CA VAL A 53 20.74 -10.07 10.23
C VAL A 53 20.80 -10.15 11.75
N ILE A 54 20.60 -9.03 12.42
CA ILE A 54 20.66 -8.91 13.88
C ILE A 54 19.42 -8.17 14.36
N LEU A 55 18.63 -8.82 15.21
CA LEU A 55 17.51 -8.20 15.90
C LEU A 55 18.00 -7.66 17.25
N GLY A 56 17.92 -6.34 17.42
CA GLY A 56 18.30 -5.68 18.66
C GLY A 56 19.80 -5.74 19.00
N GLY A 57 20.15 -5.16 20.15
CA GLY A 57 21.52 -5.14 20.66
C GLY A 57 22.45 -4.14 19.95
N GLY A 58 23.75 -4.45 19.95
CA GLY A 58 24.76 -3.64 19.28
C GLY A 58 25.89 -4.49 18.75
N LYS A 59 26.40 -4.12 17.57
CA LYS A 59 27.51 -4.82 16.93
C LYS A 59 28.57 -3.81 16.50
N PHE A 60 29.82 -4.23 16.65
CA PHE A 60 30.96 -3.50 16.09
C PHE A 60 31.02 -3.75 14.59
N ILE A 61 30.93 -2.67 13.80
CA ILE A 61 30.99 -2.73 12.33
C ILE A 61 32.39 -2.37 11.86
N MET A 62 33.03 -3.24 11.07
CA MET A 62 34.35 -2.94 10.49
C MET A 62 34.22 -2.00 9.28
N PRO A 63 34.68 -0.74 9.35
CA PRO A 63 34.33 0.31 8.38
C PRO A 63 34.87 0.12 6.95
N ILE A 64 35.84 -0.77 6.73
CA ILE A 64 36.48 -0.97 5.41
C ILE A 64 35.83 -2.14 4.64
N ILE A 65 35.33 -3.15 5.36
CA ILE A 65 34.87 -4.42 4.76
C ILE A 65 33.37 -4.64 5.01
N GLU A 66 32.81 -4.02 6.04
CA GLU A 66 31.44 -4.23 6.47
C GLU A 66 30.65 -2.92 6.32
N SER A 67 29.49 -3.03 5.68
CA SER A 67 28.45 -2.01 5.62
C SER A 67 27.25 -2.48 6.41
N PHE A 68 26.46 -1.54 6.94
CA PHE A 68 25.23 -1.84 7.64
C PHE A 68 24.07 -1.06 7.05
N LYS A 69 22.87 -1.62 7.15
CA LYS A 69 21.61 -0.94 6.87
C LYS A 69 20.58 -1.37 7.89
N PHE A 70 19.63 -0.47 8.16
CA PHE A 70 18.50 -0.77 9.02
C PHE A 70 17.30 -1.16 8.18
N LEU A 71 16.53 -2.12 8.70
CA LEU A 71 15.24 -2.51 8.19
C LEU A 71 14.21 -2.19 9.27
N SER A 72 13.20 -1.39 8.93
CA SER A 72 12.17 -0.97 9.88
C SER A 72 11.04 -1.99 9.96
N PHE A 73 10.57 -2.28 11.17
CA PHE A 73 9.37 -3.09 11.44
C PHE A 73 8.12 -2.24 11.60
N GLU A 74 8.20 -0.95 11.32
CA GLU A 74 7.07 -0.05 11.46
C GLU A 74 5.96 -0.45 10.47
N PRO A 75 4.72 -0.67 10.97
CA PRO A 75 3.61 -1.00 10.10
C PRO A 75 3.26 0.19 9.23
N PHE A 76 2.94 -0.07 7.97
CA PHE A 76 2.51 0.94 7.01
C PHE A 76 1.13 0.59 6.45
N GLU A 77 0.37 1.64 6.19
CA GLU A 77 -0.99 1.55 5.66
C GLU A 77 -0.98 1.68 4.14
N ILE A 78 -1.85 0.90 3.52
CA ILE A 78 -2.03 0.80 2.09
C ILE A 78 -3.51 1.03 1.81
N ASP A 79 -3.80 2.01 0.97
CA ASP A 79 -5.15 2.28 0.47
C ASP A 79 -5.13 2.13 -1.06
N LEU A 80 -5.94 1.21 -1.56
CA LEU A 80 -6.01 0.83 -2.95
C LEU A 80 -7.44 1.02 -3.44
N LEU A 81 -7.59 1.74 -4.54
CA LEU A 81 -8.86 1.77 -5.26
C LEU A 81 -8.73 0.84 -6.48
N VAL A 82 -9.45 -0.27 -6.45
CA VAL A 82 -9.55 -1.16 -7.61
C VAL A 82 -10.79 -0.77 -8.39
N GLU A 83 -10.57 -0.08 -9.49
CA GLU A 83 -11.61 0.26 -10.47
C GLU A 83 -11.77 -0.88 -11.48
N ASP A 84 -13.01 -1.07 -11.94
CA ASP A 84 -13.31 -1.83 -13.17
C ASP A 84 -13.05 -3.35 -13.11
N VAL A 85 -13.45 -4.01 -12.02
CA VAL A 85 -13.56 -5.47 -12.08
C VAL A 85 -14.82 -5.85 -12.86
N VAL A 86 -14.63 -6.10 -14.16
CA VAL A 86 -15.60 -6.79 -15.01
C VAL A 86 -15.77 -8.19 -14.42
N SER A 87 -16.83 -8.42 -13.65
CA SER A 87 -17.18 -9.78 -13.26
C SER A 87 -17.55 -10.54 -14.55
N ASN A 88 -16.89 -11.66 -14.80
CA ASN A 88 -17.18 -12.52 -15.96
C ASN A 88 -18.52 -13.26 -15.83
N VAL A 89 -19.31 -12.94 -14.80
CA VAL A 89 -20.58 -13.59 -14.53
C VAL A 89 -21.68 -12.65 -14.96
N LEU A 90 -22.27 -12.99 -16.10
CA LEU A 90 -23.50 -12.44 -16.64
C LEU A 90 -24.56 -12.38 -15.52
N GLY A 91 -24.81 -11.19 -14.99
CA GLY A 91 -25.97 -10.98 -14.13
C GLY A 91 -27.26 -11.27 -14.92
N PRO A 92 -28.41 -11.49 -14.24
CA PRO A 92 -29.70 -11.74 -14.89
C PRO A 92 -30.13 -10.66 -15.90
N ASP A 93 -29.49 -9.47 -15.87
CA ASP A 93 -29.76 -8.31 -16.75
C ASP A 93 -28.70 -8.03 -17.84
N ARG A 94 -27.72 -8.90 -18.08
CA ARG A 94 -26.67 -8.70 -19.11
C ARG A 94 -25.88 -7.38 -19.01
N ASP A 95 -25.87 -6.71 -17.86
CA ASP A 95 -25.17 -5.44 -17.69
C ASP A 95 -23.81 -5.64 -17.00
N VAL A 96 -22.75 -5.10 -17.60
CA VAL A 96 -21.38 -5.13 -17.03
C VAL A 96 -21.38 -4.18 -15.82
N ARG A 97 -21.54 -4.73 -14.61
CA ARG A 97 -21.49 -3.93 -13.38
C ARG A 97 -20.06 -3.53 -13.08
N ARG A 98 -19.76 -2.24 -13.25
CA ARG A 98 -18.51 -1.64 -12.80
C ARG A 98 -18.60 -1.38 -11.30
N LEU A 99 -18.01 -2.26 -10.52
CA LEU A 99 -17.89 -2.10 -9.07
C LEU A 99 -16.56 -1.41 -8.77
N GLN A 100 -16.59 -0.34 -7.96
CA GLN A 100 -15.39 0.24 -7.37
C GLN A 100 -15.22 -0.32 -5.96
N VAL A 101 -14.05 -0.92 -5.69
CA VAL A 101 -13.72 -1.48 -4.37
C VAL A 101 -12.49 -0.78 -3.82
N SER A 102 -12.64 -0.18 -2.63
CA SER A 102 -11.53 0.30 -1.81
C SER A 102 -11.02 -0.86 -0.95
N VAL A 103 -9.72 -1.10 -0.98
CA VAL A 103 -9.04 -2.06 -0.10
C VAL A 103 -8.11 -1.28 0.81
N GLU A 104 -8.38 -1.33 2.10
CA GLU A 104 -7.52 -0.76 3.13
C GLU A 104 -6.77 -1.93 3.80
N ALA A 105 -5.44 -1.91 3.74
CA ALA A 105 -4.61 -2.97 4.32
C ALA A 105 -3.46 -2.39 5.15
N GLN A 106 -3.08 -3.11 6.19
CA GLN A 106 -1.90 -2.81 6.99
C GLN A 106 -0.89 -3.94 6.87
N ALA A 107 0.34 -3.61 6.47
CA ALA A 107 1.43 -4.56 6.31
C ALA A 107 2.65 -4.11 7.10
N MET A 108 3.48 -5.08 7.49
CA MET A 108 4.77 -4.82 8.14
C MET A 108 5.80 -5.87 7.75
N ILE A 109 7.08 -5.58 7.97
CA ILE A 109 8.14 -6.56 7.81
C ILE A 109 8.08 -7.52 9.01
N SER A 110 8.09 -8.83 8.75
CA SER A 110 8.04 -9.86 9.79
C SER A 110 9.32 -9.83 10.65
N GLN A 111 9.14 -10.05 11.95
CA GLN A 111 10.23 -10.16 12.92
C GLN A 111 10.75 -11.60 13.05
N ASP A 112 10.14 -12.57 12.34
CA ASP A 112 10.54 -13.96 12.42
C ASP A 112 11.93 -14.15 11.80
N PRO A 113 12.88 -14.84 12.46
CA PRO A 113 14.26 -14.94 11.99
C PRO A 113 14.42 -15.52 10.57
N GLU A 114 13.51 -16.39 10.15
CA GLU A 114 13.51 -16.99 8.81
C GLU A 114 13.03 -16.00 7.74
N ARG A 115 11.86 -15.39 7.96
CA ARG A 115 11.27 -14.39 7.06
C ARG A 115 12.13 -13.13 6.98
N LEU A 116 12.73 -12.73 8.08
CA LEU A 116 13.59 -11.56 8.13
C LEU A 116 14.84 -11.72 7.26
N GLN A 117 15.36 -12.94 7.11
CA GLN A 117 16.45 -13.20 6.16
C GLN A 117 16.01 -12.99 4.71
N GLN A 118 14.78 -13.39 4.38
CA GLN A 118 14.21 -13.15 3.05
C GLN A 118 14.03 -11.64 2.80
N SER A 119 13.49 -10.90 3.78
CA SER A 119 13.37 -9.45 3.69
C SER A 119 14.73 -8.75 3.57
N ALA A 120 15.73 -9.21 4.31
CA ALA A 120 17.10 -8.69 4.21
C ALA A 120 17.73 -8.99 2.84
N ALA A 121 17.34 -10.06 2.16
CA ALA A 121 17.82 -10.36 0.81
C ALA A 121 17.11 -9.51 -0.26
N GLN A 122 15.78 -9.37 -0.16
CA GLN A 122 14.95 -8.78 -1.22
C GLN A 122 14.72 -7.27 -1.05
N LEU A 123 14.60 -6.78 0.18
CA LEU A 123 14.12 -5.43 0.49
C LEU A 123 15.22 -4.46 0.96
N LEU A 124 16.44 -4.94 1.22
CA LEU A 124 17.54 -4.14 1.81
C LEU A 124 17.94 -2.90 1.01
N HIS A 125 17.76 -2.95 -0.32
CA HIS A 125 18.08 -1.86 -1.23
C HIS A 125 16.83 -1.13 -1.73
N LYS A 126 15.66 -1.50 -1.23
CA LYS A 126 14.40 -0.87 -1.56
C LYS A 126 14.09 0.27 -0.59
N THR A 127 13.57 1.34 -1.15
CA THR A 127 12.99 2.44 -0.38
C THR A 127 11.63 2.02 0.22
N HIS A 128 11.17 2.73 1.24
CA HIS A 128 9.86 2.47 1.83
C HIS A 128 8.73 2.53 0.80
N ASP A 129 8.78 3.50 -0.12
CA ASP A 129 7.80 3.64 -1.19
C ASP A 129 7.84 2.47 -2.19
N GLU A 130 9.03 1.94 -2.49
CA GLU A 130 9.12 0.75 -3.35
C GLU A 130 8.54 -0.48 -2.68
N ILE A 131 8.79 -0.67 -1.37
CA ILE A 131 8.20 -1.78 -0.60
C ILE A 131 6.68 -1.64 -0.60
N LYS A 132 6.17 -0.44 -0.32
CA LYS A 132 4.74 -0.14 -0.37
C LYS A 132 4.13 -0.51 -1.73
N ARG A 133 4.76 -0.09 -2.82
CA ARG A 133 4.32 -0.41 -4.19
C ARG A 133 4.32 -1.89 -4.51
N ILE A 134 5.26 -2.67 -3.96
CA ILE A 134 5.27 -4.13 -4.13
C ILE A 134 4.04 -4.73 -3.46
N VAL A 135 3.76 -4.34 -2.21
CA VAL A 135 2.59 -4.83 -1.48
C VAL A 135 1.28 -4.38 -2.14
N GLU A 136 1.21 -3.12 -2.56
CA GLU A 136 0.09 -2.55 -3.32
C GLU A 136 -0.26 -3.41 -4.55
N LYS A 137 0.74 -3.71 -5.38
CA LYS A 137 0.54 -4.52 -6.60
C LYS A 137 0.14 -5.95 -6.31
N THR A 138 0.73 -6.58 -5.30
CA THR A 138 0.37 -7.96 -4.91
C THR A 138 -1.08 -8.01 -4.42
N ILE A 139 -1.49 -7.10 -3.53
CA ILE A 139 -2.87 -7.02 -3.04
C ILE A 139 -3.85 -6.68 -4.16
N GLU A 140 -3.51 -5.74 -5.04
CA GLU A 140 -4.32 -5.37 -6.21
C GLU A 140 -4.55 -6.59 -7.12
N GLY A 141 -3.48 -7.33 -7.44
CA GLY A 141 -3.54 -8.53 -8.29
C GLY A 141 -4.44 -9.60 -7.70
N HIS A 142 -4.30 -9.91 -6.40
CA HIS A 142 -5.15 -10.89 -5.72
C HIS A 142 -6.60 -10.40 -5.58
N THR A 143 -6.81 -9.12 -5.26
CA THR A 143 -8.15 -8.51 -5.22
C THR A 143 -8.85 -8.65 -6.56
N ARG A 144 -8.20 -8.29 -7.66
CA ARG A 144 -8.76 -8.39 -9.01
C ARG A 144 -9.07 -9.84 -9.39
N GLY A 145 -8.17 -10.78 -9.04
CA GLY A 145 -8.38 -12.20 -9.29
C GLY A 145 -9.59 -12.76 -8.54
N VAL A 146 -9.74 -12.46 -7.24
CA VAL A 146 -10.88 -12.94 -6.44
C VAL A 146 -12.19 -12.32 -6.91
N LEU A 147 -12.22 -11.01 -7.14
CA LEU A 147 -13.41 -10.29 -7.61
C LEU A 147 -13.87 -10.76 -9.01
N ALA A 148 -12.95 -11.25 -9.86
CA ALA A 148 -13.32 -11.85 -11.15
C ALA A 148 -14.05 -13.20 -11.01
N THR A 149 -13.86 -13.90 -9.89
CA THR A 149 -14.45 -15.23 -9.63
C THR A 149 -15.67 -15.20 -8.72
N GLU A 150 -15.80 -14.19 -7.86
CA GLU A 150 -16.91 -14.07 -6.92
C GLU A 150 -18.03 -13.19 -7.54
N PRO A 151 -19.21 -13.76 -7.85
CA PRO A 151 -20.27 -13.02 -8.55
C PRO A 151 -21.03 -12.01 -7.68
N ARG A 152 -20.92 -12.11 -6.34
CA ARG A 152 -21.64 -11.25 -5.38
C ARG A 152 -20.76 -10.85 -4.19
N PRO A 153 -19.72 -10.03 -4.40
CA PRO A 153 -18.85 -9.60 -3.30
C PRO A 153 -19.60 -8.78 -2.23
N GLU A 154 -20.65 -8.06 -2.61
CA GLU A 154 -21.49 -7.23 -1.73
C GLU A 154 -22.19 -8.04 -0.64
N MET A 155 -22.43 -9.34 -0.88
CA MET A 155 -23.19 -10.18 0.06
C MET A 155 -22.34 -10.62 1.26
N ASN A 156 -21.03 -10.72 1.11
CA ASN A 156 -20.15 -11.15 2.19
C ASN A 156 -18.72 -10.62 1.99
N LEU A 157 -18.52 -9.37 2.40
CA LEU A 157 -17.23 -8.69 2.31
C LEU A 157 -16.12 -9.38 3.11
N GLU A 158 -16.43 -9.93 4.28
CA GLU A 158 -15.46 -10.60 5.13
C GLU A 158 -14.90 -11.86 4.46
N LYS A 159 -15.78 -12.68 3.87
CA LYS A 159 -15.37 -13.88 3.14
C LYS A 159 -14.52 -13.55 1.92
N VAL A 160 -14.83 -12.45 1.22
CA VAL A 160 -14.01 -11.96 0.10
C VAL A 160 -12.65 -11.49 0.60
N ALA A 161 -12.61 -10.76 1.72
CA ALA A 161 -11.36 -10.31 2.35
C ALA A 161 -10.46 -11.49 2.71
N GLU A 162 -11.00 -12.56 3.30
CA GLU A 162 -10.24 -13.77 3.63
C GLU A 162 -9.70 -14.48 2.38
N LYS A 163 -10.51 -14.59 1.32
CA LYS A 163 -10.07 -15.18 0.04
C LYS A 163 -8.97 -14.39 -0.64
N ILE A 164 -8.91 -13.07 -0.45
CA ILE A 164 -7.82 -12.21 -0.94
C ILE A 164 -6.60 -12.34 -0.05
N ARG A 165 -6.80 -12.29 1.28
CA ARG A 165 -5.73 -12.32 2.27
C ARG A 165 -4.90 -13.59 2.22
N GLY A 166 -5.52 -14.77 2.09
CA GLY A 166 -4.80 -16.05 2.13
C GLY A 166 -3.67 -16.14 1.09
N PRO A 167 -3.96 -15.99 -0.22
CA PRO A 167 -2.94 -15.96 -1.26
C PRO A 167 -1.96 -14.78 -1.14
N ALA A 168 -2.47 -13.58 -0.78
CA ALA A 168 -1.62 -12.40 -0.63
C ALA A 168 -0.60 -12.55 0.51
N ASP A 169 -1.01 -13.10 1.66
CA ASP A 169 -0.11 -13.37 2.79
C ASP A 169 0.94 -14.40 2.42
N ALA A 170 0.59 -15.45 1.66
CA ALA A 170 1.54 -16.44 1.19
C ALA A 170 2.60 -15.85 0.23
N ASP A 171 2.20 -14.97 -0.71
CA ASP A 171 3.13 -14.33 -1.63
C ASP A 171 4.02 -13.31 -0.92
N LEU A 172 3.43 -12.48 -0.06
CA LEU A 172 4.15 -11.48 0.74
C LEU A 172 5.07 -12.12 1.78
N ALA A 173 4.71 -13.28 2.33
CA ALA A 173 5.55 -14.03 3.25
C ALA A 173 6.86 -14.48 2.59
N ASN A 174 6.89 -14.75 1.29
CA ASN A 174 8.13 -15.08 0.56
C ASN A 174 9.10 -13.89 0.47
N LEU A 175 8.59 -12.67 0.61
CA LEU A 175 9.36 -11.43 0.73
C LEU A 175 9.65 -11.05 2.19
N GLY A 176 9.12 -11.84 3.14
CA GLY A 176 9.15 -11.62 4.58
C GLY A 176 8.29 -10.45 5.06
N ILE A 177 7.23 -10.13 4.30
CA ILE A 177 6.21 -9.15 4.68
C ILE A 177 5.01 -9.91 5.29
N GLU A 178 4.46 -9.40 6.38
CA GLU A 178 3.30 -9.94 7.10
C GLU A 178 2.10 -8.99 6.92
N VAL A 179 0.94 -9.53 6.57
CA VAL A 179 -0.32 -8.76 6.46
C VAL A 179 -1.08 -8.78 7.79
N ARG A 180 -1.15 -7.63 8.46
CA ARG A 180 -1.81 -7.47 9.78
C ARG A 180 -3.32 -7.40 9.66
N SER A 181 -3.81 -6.54 8.78
CA SER A 181 -5.24 -6.35 8.54
C SER A 181 -5.51 -6.06 7.07
N LEU A 182 -6.69 -6.47 6.62
CA LEU A 182 -7.20 -6.21 5.28
C LEU A 182 -8.71 -6.01 5.38
N LEU A 183 -9.18 -4.86 4.94
CA LEU A 183 -10.58 -4.43 4.99
C LEU A 183 -11.03 -4.05 3.57
N LEU A 184 -12.20 -4.54 3.18
CA LEU A 184 -12.83 -4.16 1.91
C LEU A 184 -13.98 -3.20 2.17
N LYS A 185 -14.04 -2.15 1.36
CA LYS A 185 -15.17 -1.22 1.28
C LYS A 185 -15.62 -1.14 -0.16
N ILE A 186 -16.90 -1.41 -0.40
CA ILE A 186 -17.49 -1.18 -1.72
C ILE A 186 -17.88 0.29 -1.82
N ARG A 187 -17.38 0.98 -2.83
CA ARG A 187 -17.92 2.29 -3.25
C ARG A 187 -18.93 2.00 -4.35
N ASP A 188 -20.20 1.98 -3.97
CA ASP A 188 -21.26 1.81 -4.95
C ASP A 188 -21.35 3.08 -5.82
N THR A 189 -21.10 2.90 -7.12
CA THR A 189 -21.19 3.96 -8.15
C THR A 189 -22.63 4.49 -8.29
N ALA A 190 -23.63 3.88 -7.63
CA ALA A 190 -24.96 4.46 -7.48
C ALA A 190 -24.94 5.88 -6.87
N ALA A 191 -23.95 6.20 -6.03
CA ALA A 191 -23.80 7.55 -5.45
C ALA A 191 -23.37 8.64 -6.45
N MET A 192 -22.86 8.27 -7.64
CA MET A 192 -22.59 9.22 -8.74
C MET A 192 -23.69 9.26 -9.81
N ARG A 193 -24.79 8.51 -9.61
CA ARG A 193 -25.97 8.56 -10.49
C ARG A 193 -27.03 9.59 -10.05
N GLY A 194 -26.68 10.48 -9.12
CA GLY A 194 -27.52 11.58 -8.67
C GLY A 194 -27.00 12.94 -9.14
N THR A 195 -27.79 13.60 -10.01
CA THR A 195 -27.71 15.01 -10.44
C THR A 195 -26.69 15.30 -11.56
N PRO A 196 -27.12 15.37 -12.86
CA PRO A 196 -27.97 16.48 -13.34
C PRO A 196 -28.98 16.10 -14.47
N ASP A 197 -29.49 14.86 -14.54
CA ASP A 197 -30.47 14.50 -15.59
C ASP A 197 -31.93 14.51 -15.10
N THR A 198 -32.15 14.41 -13.79
CA THR A 198 -33.50 14.38 -13.20
C THR A 198 -34.25 15.71 -13.37
N ALA A 199 -33.54 16.84 -13.45
CA ALA A 199 -34.13 18.15 -13.69
C ALA A 199 -34.57 18.33 -15.16
N LEU A 200 -33.78 17.81 -16.11
CA LEU A 200 -34.14 17.82 -17.52
C LEU A 200 -35.30 16.85 -17.77
N ASP A 201 -35.24 15.65 -17.19
CA ASP A 201 -36.33 14.67 -17.25
C ASP A 201 -37.61 15.18 -16.59
N SER A 202 -37.53 15.92 -15.47
CA SER A 202 -38.70 16.53 -14.86
C SER A 202 -39.28 17.65 -15.72
N LEU A 203 -38.45 18.49 -16.34
CA LEU A 203 -38.89 19.56 -17.24
C LEU A 203 -39.48 19.01 -18.55
N VAL A 204 -38.89 17.95 -19.12
CA VAL A 204 -39.40 17.28 -20.31
C VAL A 204 -40.76 16.63 -20.03
N ARG A 205 -40.92 16.00 -18.85
CA ARG A 205 -42.22 15.45 -18.43
C ARG A 205 -43.25 16.53 -18.14
N GLU A 206 -42.84 17.66 -17.57
CA GLU A 206 -43.72 18.80 -17.31
C GLU A 206 -44.19 19.48 -18.61
N LEU A 207 -43.30 19.63 -19.60
CA LEU A 207 -43.65 20.08 -20.95
C LEU A 207 -44.60 19.10 -21.66
N GLN A 208 -44.37 17.79 -21.54
CA GLN A 208 -45.28 16.78 -22.09
C GLN A 208 -46.67 16.83 -21.43
N GLN A 209 -46.74 17.08 -20.11
CA GLN A 209 -48.01 17.23 -19.42
C GLN A 209 -48.77 18.51 -19.81
N LEU A 210 -48.05 19.60 -20.10
CA LEU A 210 -48.64 20.83 -20.62
C LEU A 210 -49.19 20.65 -22.04
N ASP A 211 -48.50 19.91 -22.91
CA ASP A 211 -49.00 19.60 -24.27
C ASP A 211 -50.31 18.79 -24.23
N ILE A 212 -50.38 17.80 -23.34
CA ILE A 212 -51.60 16.99 -23.12
C ILE A 212 -52.73 17.85 -22.54
N ARG A 213 -52.42 18.75 -21.60
CA ARG A 213 -53.42 19.67 -21.03
C ARG A 213 -53.93 20.69 -22.03
N MET A 214 -53.07 21.23 -22.89
CA MET A 214 -53.46 22.16 -23.95
C MET A 214 -54.39 21.50 -24.96
N ARG A 215 -54.11 20.26 -25.39
CA ARG A 215 -55.04 19.51 -26.27
C ARG A 215 -56.40 19.28 -25.63
N HIS A 216 -56.45 18.97 -24.34
CA HIS A 216 -57.71 18.81 -23.60
C HIS A 216 -58.48 20.13 -23.41
N VAL A 217 -57.77 21.26 -23.37
CA VAL A 217 -58.38 22.60 -23.32
C VAL A 217 -58.91 23.00 -24.70
N GLU A 218 -58.19 22.68 -25.79
CA GLU A 218 -58.67 22.86 -27.17
C GLU A 218 -59.91 22.00 -27.48
N GLU A 219 -59.96 20.76 -26.99
CA GLU A 219 -61.10 19.86 -27.14
C GLU A 219 -62.34 20.36 -26.37
N LYS A 220 -62.16 20.95 -25.19
CA LYS A 220 -63.26 21.56 -24.41
C LYS A 220 -63.70 22.94 -24.91
N LEU A 221 -62.83 23.67 -25.61
CA LEU A 221 -63.15 24.97 -26.21
C LEU A 221 -63.80 24.85 -27.59
N GLY A 222 -63.94 23.63 -28.13
CA GLY A 222 -64.72 23.38 -29.35
C GLY A 222 -64.18 24.09 -30.60
N ILE A 223 -62.87 24.34 -30.67
CA ILE A 223 -62.26 24.93 -31.86
C ILE A 223 -61.87 23.79 -32.80
N SER A 224 -62.87 23.23 -33.46
CA SER A 224 -62.63 22.57 -34.75
C SER A 224 -62.38 23.67 -35.77
N ALA A 225 -61.12 23.91 -36.12
CA ALA A 225 -60.79 24.64 -37.33
C ALA A 225 -61.06 23.73 -38.54
N SER A 226 -62.34 23.67 -38.89
CA SER A 226 -62.77 23.60 -40.29
C SER A 226 -62.19 24.80 -41.04
N GLY A 227 -61.44 24.57 -42.12
CA GLY A 227 -61.14 25.63 -43.09
C GLY A 227 -59.94 25.37 -44.00
N SER A 228 -60.18 24.59 -45.05
CA SER A 228 -59.53 24.56 -46.36
C SER A 228 -58.50 25.65 -46.74
N LEU A 229 -57.41 25.18 -47.37
CA LEU A 229 -56.62 25.72 -48.49
C LEU A 229 -57.07 27.07 -49.10
N PRO A 230 -56.11 27.91 -49.53
CA PRO A 230 -55.46 27.69 -50.83
C PRO A 230 -53.99 27.26 -50.77
#